data_AF-A0AAN5AQG8-F1
#
_entry.id   AF-A0AAN5AQG8-F1
#
_cell.length_a   1.000
_cell.length_b   1.000
_cell.length_c   1.000
_cell.angle_alpha   90.00
_cell.angle_beta   90.00
_cell.angle_gamma   90.00
#
_symmetry.space_group_name_H-M   'P 1'
#
loop_
_entity.id
_entity.type
_entity.pdbx_description
1 polymer ?
#
loop_
_entity_poly.entity_id
_entity_poly.type
_entity_poly.pdbx_seq_one_letter_code
_entity_poly.pdbx_strand_id
1 'polypeptide(L)'
;MTDLEKIKHEVSIIQAATILGYKLNPEKGKKTPELTHPTLGNIIVYNPNDSARQRYFTRGDDLDKGSVVDFVKHRVGAFNIHSGRQGFGEVVDVLNSLAGGKVAQQIPINAPPDKKFNLEDYKVGPIQIKEMRYLSNERKIPPETLKVFQDSIMKESRGKFWNVAFPIRAPGEETIIGLEFRNKNFKRQADGSDRKNGLWIADPEKVGKEAKQVYISEAPIDAISFYHLHKNKLDLKEAVFVATCGTPSKSQIEALKSTFQQAKFSTAYDHDLAGKVFNIKTAAWLEGKEVAVRQKKEDPEIQVNLNEQTFRINKYDPSLFNSFRKSSGVGNSLTTYTPHTKDFNEDLQKGLMPRERIPYVQMKSIGITKADIDSLNQVEREAFLKGKSSPVMRLTIEKEGITFSGHGKVSLYEKPCGEMDIKVHPVKLGVENNYSLSEQQFKQLKEGEIISHQANKNGFVKHFLLQADKQTNEVKYVDVSFLKLPERIQGYVLEEKEKELLKKGQRVEFQNSKGESQSIKLDLIAPKGILVQQTSGADQNEISRSNASYLSR
;
A
#
# COMPACT_ATOMS: atom_id res chain seq x y z
N MET A 1 16.89 -47.00 -6.91
CA MET A 1 15.78 -46.05 -6.65
C MET A 1 15.08 -46.52 -5.38
N THR A 2 14.99 -45.69 -4.33
CA THR A 2 14.40 -46.10 -3.04
C THR A 2 12.90 -46.38 -3.20
N ASP A 3 12.32 -47.21 -2.33
CA ASP A 3 10.88 -47.57 -2.42
C ASP A 3 9.97 -46.33 -2.30
N LEU A 4 10.40 -45.32 -1.53
CA LEU A 4 9.68 -44.04 -1.42
C LEU A 4 9.69 -43.21 -2.72
N GLU A 5 10.78 -43.27 -3.50
CA GLU A 5 10.84 -42.58 -4.80
C GLU A 5 9.94 -43.28 -5.82
N LYS A 6 9.87 -44.61 -5.82
CA LYS A 6 8.91 -45.36 -6.66
C LYS A 6 7.47 -44.98 -6.33
N ILE A 7 7.12 -44.93 -5.05
CA ILE A 7 5.78 -44.51 -4.58
C ILE A 7 5.39 -43.12 -5.09
N LYS A 8 6.33 -42.18 -5.20
CA LYS A 8 6.03 -40.84 -5.74
C LYS A 8 5.62 -40.87 -7.22
N HIS A 9 6.07 -41.87 -7.98
CA HIS A 9 5.61 -42.07 -9.37
C HIS A 9 4.21 -42.69 -9.42
N GLU A 10 3.85 -43.52 -8.45
CA GLU A 10 2.59 -44.29 -8.43
C GLU A 10 1.44 -43.54 -7.77
N VAL A 11 1.72 -42.73 -6.74
CA VAL A 11 0.72 -42.01 -5.94
C VAL A 11 0.81 -40.51 -6.20
N SER A 12 -0.31 -39.92 -6.62
CA SER A 12 -0.41 -38.48 -6.80
C SER A 12 -0.98 -37.79 -5.56
N ILE A 13 -0.57 -36.54 -5.31
CA ILE A 13 -1.18 -35.66 -4.30
C ILE A 13 -2.68 -35.50 -4.57
N ILE A 14 -3.06 -35.40 -5.84
CA ILE A 14 -4.45 -35.18 -6.24
C ILE A 14 -5.31 -36.40 -5.90
N GLN A 15 -4.81 -37.61 -6.14
CA GLN A 15 -5.46 -38.86 -5.70
C GLN A 15 -5.62 -38.89 -4.18
N ALA A 16 -4.54 -38.63 -3.43
CA ALA A 16 -4.58 -38.60 -1.97
C ALA A 16 -5.58 -37.55 -1.45
N ALA A 17 -5.61 -36.36 -2.05
CA ALA A 17 -6.55 -35.29 -1.72
C ALA A 17 -8.00 -35.68 -2.05
N THR A 18 -8.26 -36.34 -3.20
CA THR A 18 -9.60 -36.83 -3.57
C THR A 18 -10.14 -37.81 -2.53
N ILE A 19 -9.30 -38.72 -2.02
CA ILE A 19 -9.70 -39.69 -0.98
C ILE A 19 -10.07 -39.00 0.32
N LEU A 20 -9.35 -37.93 0.68
CA LEU A 20 -9.68 -37.09 1.82
C LEU A 20 -10.89 -36.16 1.57
N GLY A 21 -11.54 -36.23 0.40
CA GLY A 21 -12.73 -35.43 0.08
C GLY A 21 -12.46 -34.01 -0.41
N TYR A 22 -11.23 -33.68 -0.80
CA TYR A 22 -10.92 -32.39 -1.40
C TYR A 22 -11.65 -32.22 -2.74
N LYS A 23 -12.08 -30.99 -3.04
CA LYS A 23 -12.73 -30.64 -4.31
C LYS A 23 -11.96 -29.54 -5.03
N LEU A 24 -11.98 -29.57 -6.36
CA LEU A 24 -11.37 -28.51 -7.17
C LEU A 24 -12.15 -27.20 -6.98
N ASN A 25 -11.44 -26.10 -6.79
CA ASN A 25 -12.02 -24.77 -6.89
C ASN A 25 -12.10 -24.35 -8.37
N PRO A 26 -13.28 -24.28 -9.01
CA PRO A 26 -13.38 -23.94 -10.43
C PRO A 26 -13.05 -22.47 -10.73
N GLU A 27 -13.13 -21.59 -9.71
CA GLU A 27 -12.86 -20.16 -9.87
C GLU A 27 -11.37 -19.82 -9.88
N LYS A 28 -10.51 -20.73 -9.40
CA LYS A 28 -9.07 -20.48 -9.21
C LYS A 28 -8.24 -21.67 -9.71
N GLY A 29 -7.06 -21.38 -10.26
CA GLY A 29 -6.08 -22.44 -10.55
C GLY A 29 -6.18 -23.10 -11.92
N LYS A 30 -6.37 -22.31 -13.00
CA LYS A 30 -6.33 -22.82 -14.39
C LYS A 30 -5.02 -23.55 -14.75
N LYS A 31 -3.88 -23.10 -14.19
CA LYS A 31 -2.55 -23.74 -14.39
C LYS A 31 -2.07 -24.53 -13.17
N THR A 32 -2.35 -24.03 -11.97
CA THR A 32 -2.01 -24.66 -10.69
C THR A 32 -3.30 -24.84 -9.90
N PRO A 33 -3.93 -26.03 -9.92
CA PRO A 33 -5.24 -26.23 -9.33
C PRO A 33 -5.22 -25.95 -7.82
N GLU A 34 -6.25 -25.26 -7.36
CA GLU A 34 -6.52 -25.07 -5.93
C GLU A 34 -7.58 -26.10 -5.51
N LEU A 35 -7.23 -26.95 -4.55
CA LEU A 35 -8.13 -27.96 -3.97
C LEU A 35 -8.58 -27.50 -2.59
N THR A 36 -9.88 -27.58 -2.31
CA THR A 36 -10.50 -27.09 -1.08
C THR A 36 -11.07 -28.22 -0.25
N HIS A 37 -10.91 -28.10 1.07
CA HIS A 37 -11.53 -29.01 2.04
C HIS A 37 -12.15 -28.21 3.21
N PRO A 38 -13.38 -28.53 3.65
CA PRO A 38 -14.06 -27.76 4.71
C PRO A 38 -13.26 -27.65 6.02
N THR A 39 -12.55 -28.71 6.41
CA THR A 39 -11.86 -28.79 7.70
C THR A 39 -10.33 -28.90 7.61
N LEU A 40 -9.80 -29.30 6.44
CA LEU A 40 -8.37 -29.59 6.26
C LEU A 40 -7.63 -28.47 5.52
N GLY A 41 -8.35 -27.38 5.22
CA GLY A 41 -7.83 -26.21 4.52
C GLY A 41 -7.76 -26.39 3.01
N ASN A 42 -7.23 -25.36 2.35
CA ASN A 42 -7.06 -25.32 0.90
C ASN A 42 -5.58 -25.53 0.56
N ILE A 43 -5.33 -26.37 -0.44
CA ILE A 43 -3.99 -26.62 -0.97
C ILE A 43 -3.90 -26.17 -2.43
N ILE A 44 -2.71 -25.79 -2.87
CA ILE A 44 -2.41 -25.55 -4.28
C ILE A 44 -1.42 -26.60 -4.75
N VAL A 45 -1.70 -27.23 -5.88
CA VAL A 45 -0.85 -28.29 -6.45
C VAL A 45 -0.09 -27.79 -7.67
N TYR A 46 1.22 -27.94 -7.66
CA TYR A 46 2.13 -27.71 -8.78
C TYR A 46 2.38 -29.00 -9.55
N ASN A 47 2.72 -28.88 -10.84
CA ASN A 47 2.95 -30.00 -11.75
C ASN A 47 1.82 -31.03 -11.72
N PRO A 48 0.54 -30.60 -11.81
CA PRO A 48 -0.59 -31.46 -11.50
C PRO A 48 -0.72 -32.66 -12.47
N ASN A 49 -0.08 -32.61 -13.64
CA ASN A 49 -0.06 -33.69 -14.63
C ASN A 49 1.09 -34.72 -14.44
N ASP A 50 1.96 -34.57 -13.44
CA ASP A 50 3.13 -35.44 -13.23
C ASP A 50 3.25 -35.80 -11.74
N SER A 51 2.79 -37.01 -11.36
CA SER A 51 2.75 -37.49 -9.97
C SER A 51 4.09 -37.36 -9.24
N ALA A 52 5.20 -37.72 -9.90
CA ALA A 52 6.52 -37.69 -9.26
C ALA A 52 7.00 -36.26 -8.98
N ARG A 53 6.62 -35.34 -9.87
CA ARG A 53 6.95 -33.92 -9.75
C ARG A 53 5.88 -33.12 -9.03
N GLN A 54 4.74 -33.71 -8.67
CA GLN A 54 3.70 -33.02 -7.94
C GLN A 54 4.23 -32.50 -6.61
N ARG A 55 3.95 -31.24 -6.35
CA ARG A 55 4.20 -30.60 -5.06
C ARG A 55 2.96 -29.86 -4.64
N TYR A 56 2.74 -29.72 -3.35
CA TYR A 56 1.67 -28.89 -2.82
C TYR A 56 2.20 -27.85 -1.84
N PHE A 57 1.40 -26.83 -1.60
CA PHE A 57 1.55 -25.96 -0.43
C PHE A 57 0.20 -25.44 0.04
N THR A 58 0.14 -25.10 1.32
CA THR A 58 -0.98 -24.40 1.95
C THR A 58 -0.65 -22.91 2.07
N ARG A 59 -1.59 -22.05 1.66
CA ARG A 59 -1.40 -20.59 1.76
C ARG A 59 -1.24 -20.18 3.22
N GLY A 60 -0.17 -19.45 3.53
CA GLY A 60 0.11 -18.97 4.88
C GLY A 60 0.77 -20.00 5.80
N ASP A 61 0.98 -21.25 5.35
CA ASP A 61 1.67 -22.26 6.15
C ASP A 61 2.90 -22.79 5.40
N ASP A 62 4.08 -22.20 5.68
CA ASP A 62 5.34 -22.64 5.08
C ASP A 62 5.75 -24.05 5.51
N LEU A 63 5.13 -24.60 6.56
CA LEU A 63 5.41 -25.94 7.08
C LEU A 63 4.50 -27.01 6.46
N ASP A 64 3.33 -26.65 5.92
CA ASP A 64 2.42 -27.56 5.23
C ASP A 64 2.57 -27.47 3.71
N LYS A 65 3.66 -28.05 3.21
CA LYS A 65 4.01 -28.12 1.79
C LYS A 65 4.94 -29.30 1.53
N GLY A 66 5.08 -29.69 0.27
CA GLY A 66 6.07 -30.69 -0.14
C GLY A 66 5.54 -31.67 -1.18
N SER A 67 6.03 -32.90 -1.13
CA SER A 67 5.64 -34.02 -1.97
C SER A 67 4.37 -34.71 -1.45
N VAL A 68 3.91 -35.77 -2.14
CA VAL A 68 2.82 -36.62 -1.67
C VAL A 68 3.09 -37.26 -0.32
N VAL A 69 4.36 -37.57 -0.02
CA VAL A 69 4.77 -38.11 1.29
C VAL A 69 4.50 -37.08 2.39
N ASP A 70 4.85 -35.82 2.14
CA ASP A 70 4.61 -34.73 3.09
C ASP A 70 3.11 -34.45 3.25
N PHE A 71 2.36 -34.51 2.15
CA PHE A 71 0.91 -34.35 2.17
C PHE A 71 0.24 -35.39 3.06
N VAL A 72 0.59 -36.67 2.88
CA VAL A 72 0.10 -37.78 3.70
C VAL A 72 0.56 -37.61 5.13
N LYS A 73 1.85 -37.31 5.36
CA LYS A 73 2.40 -37.10 6.72
C LYS A 73 1.63 -36.04 7.50
N HIS A 74 1.32 -34.91 6.88
CA HIS A 74 0.58 -33.82 7.54
C HIS A 74 -0.91 -34.12 7.76
N ARG A 75 -1.44 -35.17 7.14
CA ARG A 75 -2.86 -35.53 7.16
C ARG A 75 -3.07 -37.01 7.52
N VAL A 76 -2.08 -37.68 8.11
CA VAL A 76 -2.09 -39.15 8.26
C VAL A 76 -3.32 -39.64 9.03
N GLY A 77 -3.68 -38.94 10.11
CA GLY A 77 -4.87 -39.24 10.92
C GLY A 77 -6.22 -38.92 10.25
N ALA A 78 -6.22 -38.26 9.09
CA ALA A 78 -7.45 -38.04 8.30
C ALA A 78 -7.72 -39.20 7.33
N PHE A 79 -6.75 -40.10 7.11
CA PHE A 79 -6.95 -41.30 6.30
C PHE A 79 -7.56 -42.40 7.16
N ASN A 80 -8.64 -43.03 6.67
CA ASN A 80 -9.32 -44.13 7.38
C ASN A 80 -8.60 -45.48 7.17
N ILE A 81 -7.32 -45.55 7.55
CA ILE A 81 -6.47 -46.73 7.38
C ILE A 81 -5.94 -47.17 8.74
N HIS A 82 -6.16 -48.44 9.07
CA HIS A 82 -5.66 -49.03 10.31
C HIS A 82 -4.22 -49.48 10.10
N SER A 83 -3.27 -48.84 10.77
CA SER A 83 -1.85 -49.18 10.76
C SER A 83 -1.46 -49.82 12.09
N GLY A 84 -0.75 -50.96 12.03
CA GLY A 84 -0.11 -51.58 13.19
C GLY A 84 1.23 -50.93 13.55
N ARG A 85 1.75 -50.04 12.70
CA ARG A 85 2.98 -49.27 12.91
C ARG A 85 2.64 -47.87 13.40
N GLN A 86 3.56 -47.23 14.13
CA GLN A 86 3.40 -45.84 14.59
C GLN A 86 4.30 -44.85 13.85
N GLY A 87 3.92 -43.57 13.86
CA GLY A 87 4.74 -42.47 13.34
C GLY A 87 4.92 -42.56 11.83
N PHE A 88 6.16 -42.53 11.33
CA PHE A 88 6.41 -42.59 9.88
C PHE A 88 5.99 -43.93 9.26
N GLY A 89 5.87 -45.01 10.06
CA GLY A 89 5.34 -46.28 9.58
C GLY A 89 3.91 -46.18 9.06
N GLU A 90 3.05 -45.40 9.75
CA GLU A 90 1.67 -45.14 9.32
C GLU A 90 1.63 -44.42 7.98
N VAL A 91 2.52 -43.46 7.77
CA VAL A 91 2.64 -42.72 6.51
C VAL A 91 2.96 -43.69 5.36
N VAL A 92 3.87 -44.63 5.58
CA VAL A 92 4.23 -45.65 4.59
C VAL A 92 3.05 -46.59 4.33
N ASP A 93 2.31 -47.01 5.36
CA ASP A 93 1.12 -47.86 5.20
C ASP A 93 0.03 -47.16 4.38
N VAL A 94 -0.24 -45.88 4.66
CA VAL A 94 -1.16 -45.08 3.85
C VAL A 94 -0.66 -44.99 2.41
N LEU A 95 0.59 -44.61 2.18
CA LEU A 95 1.15 -44.52 0.82
C LEU A 95 1.08 -45.85 0.06
N ASN A 96 1.37 -46.98 0.71
CA ASN A 96 1.27 -48.30 0.09
C ASN A 96 -0.17 -48.69 -0.24
N SER A 97 -1.15 -48.30 0.59
CA SER A 97 -2.56 -48.52 0.26
C SER A 97 -3.03 -47.72 -0.96
N LEU A 98 -2.39 -46.58 -1.22
CA LEU A 98 -2.66 -45.72 -2.37
C LEU A 98 -1.93 -46.22 -3.64
N ALA A 99 -0.74 -46.81 -3.47
CA ALA A 99 0.08 -47.41 -4.50
C ALA A 99 -0.59 -48.71 -5.02
N GLY A 100 -1.18 -48.65 -6.21
CA GLY A 100 -2.01 -49.72 -6.80
C GLY A 100 -3.46 -49.34 -7.11
N GLY A 101 -3.83 -48.07 -6.92
CA GLY A 101 -5.22 -47.59 -6.87
C GLY A 101 -6.15 -47.95 -8.05
N LYS A 102 -7.30 -48.54 -7.70
CA LYS A 102 -8.54 -48.60 -8.51
C LYS A 102 -9.35 -47.28 -8.50
N VAL A 103 -8.86 -46.23 -7.83
CA VAL A 103 -9.53 -44.93 -7.72
C VAL A 103 -8.96 -44.00 -8.79
N ALA A 104 -9.70 -43.84 -9.88
CA ALA A 104 -9.34 -42.93 -10.96
C ALA A 104 -9.23 -41.49 -10.43
N GLN A 105 -8.32 -40.70 -11.02
CA GLN A 105 -8.24 -39.26 -10.78
C GLN A 105 -9.54 -38.59 -11.24
N GLN A 106 -10.42 -38.24 -10.29
CA GLN A 106 -11.73 -37.66 -10.59
C GLN A 106 -11.68 -36.14 -10.83
N ILE A 107 -10.59 -35.48 -10.44
CA ILE A 107 -10.41 -34.04 -10.62
C ILE A 107 -9.82 -33.80 -12.02
N PRO A 108 -10.57 -33.19 -12.96
CA PRO A 108 -10.06 -32.90 -14.29
C PRO A 108 -9.00 -31.80 -14.21
N ILE A 109 -7.79 -32.09 -14.68
CA ILE A 109 -6.69 -31.14 -14.69
C ILE A 109 -6.44 -30.74 -16.14
N ASN A 110 -6.78 -29.51 -16.46
CA ASN A 110 -6.46 -28.92 -17.76
C ASN A 110 -5.31 -27.91 -17.61
N ALA A 111 -4.20 -28.37 -17.01
CA ALA A 111 -3.02 -27.55 -16.81
C ALA A 111 -2.13 -27.59 -18.06
N PRO A 112 -1.82 -26.44 -18.68
CA PRO A 112 -0.89 -26.41 -19.81
C PRO A 112 0.51 -26.84 -19.37
N PRO A 113 1.34 -27.40 -20.28
CA PRO A 113 2.68 -27.87 -19.96
C PRO A 113 3.57 -26.74 -19.42
N ASP A 114 4.58 -27.12 -18.64
CA ASP A 114 5.58 -26.19 -18.11
C ASP A 114 6.35 -25.53 -19.26
N LYS A 115 6.11 -24.23 -19.43
CA LYS A 115 6.78 -23.38 -20.40
C LYS A 115 7.92 -22.62 -19.70
N LYS A 116 9.15 -22.75 -20.20
CA LYS A 116 10.28 -21.88 -19.79
C LYS A 116 10.07 -20.47 -20.37
N PHE A 117 10.50 -19.45 -19.64
CA PHE A 117 10.44 -18.09 -20.14
C PHE A 117 11.26 -17.95 -21.43
N ASN A 118 10.67 -17.31 -22.44
CA ASN A 118 11.37 -16.84 -23.62
C ASN A 118 10.96 -15.38 -23.87
N LEU A 119 11.94 -14.48 -23.94
CA LEU A 119 11.68 -13.06 -24.14
C LEU A 119 11.10 -12.78 -25.54
N GLU A 120 11.50 -13.56 -26.54
CA GLU A 120 11.07 -13.39 -27.94
C GLU A 120 9.57 -13.62 -28.16
N ASP A 121 8.90 -14.30 -27.21
CA ASP A 121 7.45 -14.45 -27.20
C ASP A 121 6.70 -13.12 -26.98
N TYR A 122 7.42 -12.06 -26.60
CA TYR A 122 6.87 -10.76 -26.24
C TYR A 122 7.49 -9.63 -27.05
N LYS A 123 6.66 -8.74 -27.61
CA LYS A 123 7.11 -7.54 -28.31
C LYS A 123 7.42 -6.43 -27.31
N VAL A 124 8.61 -6.47 -26.73
CA VAL A 124 9.06 -5.49 -25.73
C VAL A 124 10.10 -4.51 -26.27
N GLY A 125 10.13 -3.31 -25.71
CA GLY A 125 11.16 -2.30 -26.04
C GLY A 125 11.14 -1.12 -25.07
N PRO A 126 11.98 -0.10 -25.31
CA PRO A 126 12.00 1.13 -24.52
C PRO A 126 10.62 1.79 -24.50
N ILE A 127 10.29 2.43 -23.39
CA ILE A 127 9.02 3.14 -23.18
C ILE A 127 9.26 4.65 -23.04
N GLN A 128 8.39 5.48 -23.62
CA GLN A 128 8.42 6.92 -23.43
C GLN A 128 7.52 7.35 -22.27
N ILE A 129 7.83 8.46 -21.60
CA ILE A 129 7.01 9.01 -20.50
C ILE A 129 5.54 9.17 -20.91
N LYS A 130 5.27 9.65 -22.14
CA LYS A 130 3.90 9.82 -22.67
C LYS A 130 3.11 8.51 -22.83
N GLU A 131 3.81 7.37 -22.84
CA GLU A 131 3.25 6.01 -22.96
C GLU A 131 3.04 5.38 -21.57
N MET A 132 3.61 5.94 -20.51
CA MET A 132 3.42 5.53 -19.11
C MET A 132 2.13 6.09 -18.49
N ARG A 133 1.09 6.33 -19.29
CA ARG A 133 -0.17 6.98 -18.84
C ARG A 133 -0.84 6.22 -17.69
N TYR A 134 -0.70 4.90 -17.67
CA TYR A 134 -1.16 4.09 -16.55
C TYR A 134 -0.49 4.51 -15.23
N LEU A 135 0.84 4.66 -15.23
CA LEU A 135 1.60 5.05 -14.03
C LEU A 135 1.32 6.50 -13.64
N SER A 136 1.24 7.42 -14.60
CA SER A 136 0.98 8.83 -14.31
C SER A 136 -0.47 9.10 -13.90
N ASN A 137 -1.45 8.56 -14.62
CA ASN A 137 -2.84 8.96 -14.47
C ASN A 137 -3.58 8.09 -13.45
N GLU A 138 -3.35 6.78 -13.45
CA GLU A 138 -4.03 5.84 -12.54
C GLU A 138 -3.22 5.66 -11.25
N ARG A 139 -1.89 5.55 -11.34
CA ARG A 139 -1.02 5.38 -10.16
C ARG A 139 -0.49 6.67 -9.56
N LYS A 140 -0.81 7.82 -10.16
CA LYS A 140 -0.43 9.17 -9.72
C LYS A 140 1.08 9.35 -9.49
N ILE A 141 1.91 8.58 -10.20
CA ILE A 141 3.37 8.75 -10.15
C ILE A 141 3.75 9.93 -11.04
N PRO A 142 4.38 10.99 -10.49
CA PRO A 142 4.68 12.17 -11.28
C PRO A 142 5.70 11.93 -12.41
N PRO A 143 5.58 12.66 -13.55
CA PRO A 143 6.46 12.45 -14.71
C PRO A 143 7.96 12.58 -14.40
N GLU A 144 8.36 13.48 -13.50
CA GLU A 144 9.75 13.64 -13.10
C GLU A 144 10.29 12.41 -12.37
N THR A 145 9.43 11.69 -11.65
CA THR A 145 9.79 10.42 -11.01
C THR A 145 9.85 9.30 -12.02
N LEU A 146 8.90 9.24 -12.95
CA LEU A 146 8.92 8.26 -14.03
C LEU A 146 10.17 8.39 -14.90
N LYS A 147 10.68 9.61 -15.08
CA LYS A 147 11.93 9.87 -15.79
C LYS A 147 13.13 9.24 -15.10
N VAL A 148 13.20 9.29 -13.76
CA VAL A 148 14.29 8.66 -12.98
C VAL A 148 14.33 7.14 -13.21
N PHE A 149 13.16 6.49 -13.30
CA PHE A 149 13.07 5.04 -13.43
C PHE A 149 12.90 4.55 -14.87
N GLN A 150 12.93 5.43 -15.87
CA GLN A 150 12.52 5.10 -17.23
C GLN A 150 13.27 3.90 -17.82
N ASP A 151 14.58 3.81 -17.59
CA ASP A 151 15.45 2.74 -18.11
C ASP A 151 15.15 1.36 -17.50
N SER A 152 14.49 1.33 -16.34
CA SER A 152 14.06 0.10 -15.66
C SER A 152 12.65 -0.35 -16.05
N ILE A 153 11.99 0.36 -16.97
CA ILE A 153 10.61 0.09 -17.40
C ILE A 153 10.61 -0.13 -18.91
N MET A 154 9.78 -1.07 -19.37
CA MET A 154 9.63 -1.39 -20.78
C MET A 154 8.18 -1.23 -21.24
N LYS A 155 7.98 -1.13 -22.55
CA LYS A 155 6.68 -1.19 -23.20
C LYS A 155 6.52 -2.57 -23.80
N GLU A 156 5.43 -3.26 -23.48
CA GLU A 156 5.02 -4.48 -24.19
C GLU A 156 3.89 -4.14 -25.16
N SER A 157 4.11 -4.34 -26.47
CA SER A 157 3.18 -3.93 -27.52
C SER A 157 2.28 -5.08 -27.98
N ARG A 158 0.96 -4.87 -27.96
CA ARG A 158 -0.08 -5.81 -28.38
C ARG A 158 -1.01 -5.15 -29.42
N GLY A 159 -0.53 -5.07 -30.65
CA GLY A 159 -1.22 -4.36 -31.73
C GLY A 159 -1.35 -2.87 -31.40
N LYS A 160 -2.59 -2.37 -31.27
CA LYS A 160 -2.86 -0.97 -30.90
C LYS A 160 -2.75 -0.69 -29.39
N PHE A 161 -2.70 -1.74 -28.57
CA PHE A 161 -2.60 -1.63 -27.12
C PHE A 161 -1.17 -1.88 -26.67
N TRP A 162 -0.80 -1.38 -25.49
CA TRP A 162 0.45 -1.74 -24.85
C TRP A 162 0.27 -1.82 -23.34
N ASN A 163 1.13 -2.59 -22.70
CA ASN A 163 1.25 -2.66 -21.26
C ASN A 163 2.56 -2.02 -20.80
N VAL A 164 2.58 -1.55 -19.55
CA VAL A 164 3.83 -1.32 -18.84
C VAL A 164 4.40 -2.69 -18.48
N ALA A 165 5.65 -2.93 -18.83
CA ALA A 165 6.36 -4.16 -18.53
C ALA A 165 7.55 -3.86 -17.61
N PHE A 166 7.62 -4.56 -16.49
CA PHE A 166 8.73 -4.50 -15.56
C PHE A 166 9.62 -5.72 -15.78
N PRO A 167 10.84 -5.55 -16.32
CA PRO A 167 11.76 -6.66 -16.55
C PRO A 167 12.30 -7.23 -15.24
N ILE A 168 12.34 -8.55 -15.19
CA ILE A 168 12.80 -9.32 -14.02
C ILE A 168 14.15 -9.95 -14.37
N ARG A 169 15.15 -9.76 -13.51
CA ARG A 169 16.54 -10.23 -13.68
C ARG A 169 17.06 -10.84 -12.39
N ALA A 170 18.05 -11.73 -12.50
CA ALA A 170 18.83 -12.11 -11.33
C ALA A 170 19.71 -10.92 -10.89
N PRO A 171 19.97 -10.73 -9.58
CA PRO A 171 20.88 -9.69 -9.11
C PRO A 171 22.25 -9.77 -9.77
N GLY A 172 22.74 -8.65 -10.30
CA GLY A 172 24.04 -8.56 -10.97
C GLY A 172 24.07 -9.04 -12.42
N GLU A 173 22.95 -9.51 -12.96
CA GLU A 173 22.82 -10.03 -14.32
C GLU A 173 21.95 -9.10 -15.19
N GLU A 174 22.31 -8.96 -16.47
CA GLU A 174 21.55 -8.15 -17.43
C GLU A 174 20.42 -8.94 -18.12
N THR A 175 20.50 -10.27 -18.14
CA THR A 175 19.55 -11.14 -18.83
C THR A 175 18.17 -11.05 -18.18
N ILE A 176 17.16 -10.75 -18.99
CA ILE A 176 15.76 -10.77 -18.58
C ILE A 176 15.30 -12.23 -18.48
N ILE A 177 14.88 -12.65 -17.29
CA ILE A 177 14.39 -14.00 -16.98
C ILE A 177 12.89 -14.02 -16.63
N GLY A 178 12.22 -12.88 -16.80
CA GLY A 178 10.79 -12.74 -16.63
C GLY A 178 10.29 -11.33 -16.89
N LEU A 179 8.97 -11.16 -16.98
CA LEU A 179 8.32 -9.86 -17.11
C LEU A 179 7.09 -9.79 -16.21
N GLU A 180 6.88 -8.67 -15.52
CA GLU A 180 5.60 -8.34 -14.91
C GLU A 180 4.89 -7.22 -15.69
N PHE A 181 3.70 -7.52 -16.22
CA PHE A 181 2.87 -6.60 -16.95
C PHE A 181 1.85 -5.91 -16.05
N ARG A 182 1.68 -4.60 -16.25
CA ARG A 182 0.71 -3.76 -15.56
C ARG A 182 -0.05 -2.87 -16.53
N ASN A 183 -1.36 -2.78 -16.32
CA ASN A 183 -2.25 -1.82 -16.94
C ASN A 183 -3.50 -1.61 -16.06
N LYS A 184 -4.44 -0.78 -16.52
CA LYS A 184 -5.73 -0.59 -15.84
C LYS A 184 -6.45 -1.93 -15.71
N ASN A 185 -6.78 -2.32 -14.48
CA ASN A 185 -7.42 -3.61 -14.14
C ASN A 185 -6.70 -4.85 -14.70
N PHE A 186 -5.40 -4.74 -15.01
CA PHE A 186 -4.60 -5.82 -15.57
C PHE A 186 -3.28 -5.95 -14.82
N LYS A 187 -3.05 -7.13 -14.27
CA LYS A 187 -1.78 -7.58 -13.70
C LYS A 187 -1.53 -8.98 -14.21
N ARG A 188 -0.37 -9.22 -14.82
CA ARG A 188 0.02 -10.56 -15.28
C ARG A 188 1.53 -10.69 -15.29
N GLN A 189 2.05 -11.87 -14.96
CA GLN A 189 3.45 -12.20 -15.22
C GLN A 189 3.56 -12.95 -16.54
N ALA A 190 4.64 -12.73 -17.29
CA ALA A 190 4.93 -13.51 -18.48
C ALA A 190 5.07 -14.99 -18.15
N ASP A 191 4.64 -15.84 -19.08
CA ASP A 191 4.64 -17.27 -18.91
C ASP A 191 6.09 -17.78 -18.78
N GLY A 192 6.32 -18.59 -17.76
CA GLY A 192 7.63 -19.18 -17.48
C GLY A 192 8.61 -18.28 -16.73
N SER A 193 8.22 -17.05 -16.36
CA SER A 193 9.08 -16.11 -15.61
C SER A 193 9.67 -16.77 -14.34
N ASP A 194 10.98 -16.63 -14.14
CA ASP A 194 11.65 -17.16 -12.95
C ASP A 194 11.46 -16.23 -11.75
N ARG A 195 10.41 -16.51 -10.97
CA ARG A 195 10.07 -15.77 -9.75
C ARG A 195 10.93 -16.14 -8.55
N LYS A 196 11.64 -17.27 -8.61
CA LYS A 196 12.45 -17.75 -7.49
C LYS A 196 13.78 -17.01 -7.46
N ASN A 197 14.31 -16.66 -8.62
CA ASN A 197 15.63 -16.03 -8.71
C ASN A 197 15.56 -14.58 -9.22
N GLY A 198 14.48 -14.21 -9.89
CA GLY A 198 14.36 -12.91 -10.54
C GLY A 198 13.71 -11.83 -9.68
N LEU A 199 14.23 -10.61 -9.77
CA LEU A 199 13.68 -9.37 -9.21
C LEU A 199 13.52 -8.32 -10.30
N TRP A 200 12.58 -7.39 -10.14
CA TRP A 200 12.72 -6.12 -10.84
C TRP A 200 13.78 -5.29 -10.11
N ILE A 201 14.78 -4.81 -10.84
CA ILE A 201 15.92 -4.06 -10.30
C ILE A 201 16.03 -2.76 -11.08
N ALA A 202 16.06 -1.65 -10.35
CA ALA A 202 16.26 -0.31 -10.88
C ALA A 202 17.46 0.34 -10.21
N ASP A 203 18.42 0.75 -11.04
CA ASP A 203 19.65 1.43 -10.64
C ASP A 203 19.75 2.74 -11.46
N PRO A 204 19.06 3.81 -11.04
CA PRO A 204 18.93 5.03 -11.83
C PRO A 204 20.26 5.72 -12.17
N GLU A 205 21.24 5.65 -11.27
CA GLU A 205 22.57 6.27 -11.44
C GLU A 205 23.65 5.24 -11.84
N LYS A 206 23.26 3.99 -12.12
CA LYS A 206 24.17 2.92 -12.55
C LYS A 206 25.31 2.67 -11.56
N VAL A 207 25.00 2.72 -10.27
CA VAL A 207 25.94 2.52 -9.16
C VAL A 207 26.49 1.08 -9.16
N GLY A 208 25.67 0.12 -9.62
CA GLY A 208 26.02 -1.29 -9.68
C GLY A 208 26.31 -1.87 -8.30
N LYS A 209 27.31 -2.76 -8.23
CA LYS A 209 27.65 -3.52 -7.01
C LYS A 209 28.17 -2.66 -5.85
N GLU A 210 28.56 -1.41 -6.13
CA GLU A 210 29.05 -0.45 -5.13
C GLU A 210 27.92 0.31 -4.41
N ALA A 211 26.65 -0.03 -4.67
CA ALA A 211 25.52 0.55 -3.97
C ALA A 211 25.67 0.40 -2.45
N LYS A 212 25.46 1.50 -1.71
CA LYS A 212 25.48 1.50 -0.23
C LYS A 212 24.11 1.26 0.37
N GLN A 213 23.05 1.38 -0.42
CA GLN A 213 21.66 1.20 -0.01
C GLN A 213 20.90 0.36 -1.02
N VAL A 214 20.18 -0.64 -0.53
CA VAL A 214 19.24 -1.44 -1.33
C VAL A 214 17.86 -1.40 -0.69
N TYR A 215 16.88 -0.87 -1.41
CA TYR A 215 15.49 -0.76 -0.98
C TYR A 215 14.63 -1.84 -1.63
N ILE A 216 14.03 -2.71 -0.83
CA ILE A 216 13.26 -3.89 -1.27
C ILE A 216 11.76 -3.66 -1.08
N SER A 217 10.97 -3.69 -2.15
CA SER A 217 9.50 -3.67 -2.11
C SER A 217 8.87 -4.96 -2.63
N GLU A 218 7.55 -5.10 -2.52
CA GLU A 218 6.83 -6.22 -3.14
C GLU A 218 6.62 -6.03 -4.64
N ALA A 219 6.35 -4.80 -5.08
CA ALA A 219 6.10 -4.48 -6.49
C ALA A 219 6.85 -3.22 -6.96
N PRO A 220 7.17 -3.14 -8.28
CA PRO A 220 7.88 -2.00 -8.85
C PRO A 220 7.19 -0.65 -8.62
N ILE A 221 5.86 -0.62 -8.71
CA ILE A 221 5.06 0.60 -8.50
C ILE A 221 5.26 1.14 -7.07
N ASP A 222 5.39 0.26 -6.08
CA ASP A 222 5.61 0.64 -4.68
C ASP A 222 7.04 1.10 -4.43
N ALA A 223 8.04 0.51 -5.10
CA ALA A 223 9.42 1.00 -5.04
C ALA A 223 9.54 2.42 -5.63
N ILE A 224 8.91 2.68 -6.79
CA ILE A 224 8.91 4.01 -7.42
C ILE A 224 8.15 5.02 -6.56
N SER A 225 7.04 4.61 -5.96
CA SER A 225 6.24 5.46 -5.06
C SER A 225 7.00 5.77 -3.76
N PHE A 226 7.67 4.76 -3.19
CA PHE A 226 8.55 4.91 -2.03
C PHE A 226 9.65 5.93 -2.32
N TYR A 227 10.35 5.82 -3.46
CA TYR A 227 11.35 6.81 -3.85
C TYR A 227 10.74 8.21 -3.91
N HIS A 228 9.59 8.40 -4.59
CA HIS A 228 9.00 9.73 -4.72
C HIS A 228 8.73 10.39 -3.35
N LEU A 229 8.19 9.60 -2.43
CA LEU A 229 7.82 10.03 -1.09
C LEU A 229 9.05 10.37 -0.22
N HIS A 230 10.21 9.76 -0.49
CA HIS A 230 11.42 9.88 0.33
C HIS A 230 12.60 10.58 -0.38
N LYS A 231 12.45 11.02 -1.62
CA LYS A 231 13.54 11.56 -2.48
C LYS A 231 14.38 12.67 -1.85
N ASN A 232 13.85 13.42 -0.89
CA ASN A 232 14.59 14.48 -0.19
C ASN A 232 15.64 13.94 0.81
N LYS A 233 15.58 12.65 1.17
CA LYS A 233 16.51 11.99 2.10
C LYS A 233 17.31 10.85 1.44
N LEU A 234 17.06 10.57 0.15
CA LEU A 234 17.71 9.49 -0.58
C LEU A 234 18.78 10.08 -1.51
N ASP A 235 19.95 9.47 -1.54
CA ASP A 235 20.97 9.74 -2.55
C ASP A 235 20.92 8.65 -3.61
N LEU A 236 20.54 9.02 -4.84
CA LEU A 236 20.47 8.08 -5.96
C LEU A 236 21.85 7.51 -6.34
N LYS A 237 22.94 8.23 -6.04
CA LYS A 237 24.31 7.75 -6.33
C LYS A 237 24.77 6.62 -5.42
N GLU A 238 23.97 6.29 -4.40
CA GLU A 238 24.26 5.24 -3.44
C GLU A 238 23.17 4.16 -3.41
N ALA A 239 22.09 4.30 -4.18
CA ALA A 239 20.85 3.55 -3.97
C ALA A 239 20.43 2.70 -5.18
N VAL A 240 20.05 1.45 -4.89
CA VAL A 240 19.36 0.55 -5.82
C VAL A 240 17.97 0.22 -5.27
N PHE A 241 16.97 0.21 -6.14
CA PHE A 241 15.59 -0.13 -5.80
C PHE A 241 15.22 -1.47 -6.42
N VAL A 242 14.65 -2.37 -5.63
CA VAL A 242 14.30 -3.71 -6.07
C VAL A 242 12.88 -4.06 -5.67
N ALA A 243 12.22 -4.87 -6.49
CA ALA A 243 10.91 -5.44 -6.19
C ALA A 243 10.90 -6.95 -6.41
N THR A 244 10.33 -7.68 -5.46
CA THR A 244 10.27 -9.15 -5.45
C THR A 244 9.22 -9.72 -6.39
N CYS A 245 8.36 -8.87 -6.95
CA CYS A 245 7.27 -9.23 -7.86
C CYS A 245 6.32 -10.28 -7.24
N GLY A 246 5.98 -10.07 -5.97
CA GLY A 246 5.18 -10.97 -5.13
C GLY A 246 5.96 -11.45 -3.90
N THR A 247 5.58 -12.61 -3.36
CA THR A 247 6.21 -13.19 -2.16
C THR A 247 7.73 -13.32 -2.34
N PRO A 248 8.56 -12.72 -1.45
CA PRO A 248 10.00 -12.86 -1.51
C PRO A 248 10.42 -14.31 -1.28
N SER A 249 11.50 -14.71 -1.93
CA SER A 249 12.13 -16.01 -1.78
C SER A 249 13.53 -15.87 -1.20
N LYS A 250 13.99 -16.94 -0.54
CA LYS A 250 15.35 -17.04 0.00
C LYS A 250 16.41 -16.76 -1.08
N SER A 251 16.27 -17.37 -2.25
CA SER A 251 17.23 -17.22 -3.37
C SER A 251 17.34 -15.77 -3.86
N GLN A 252 16.24 -15.02 -3.94
CA GLN A 252 16.28 -13.59 -4.26
C GLN A 252 17.09 -12.80 -3.22
N ILE A 253 16.81 -13.00 -1.93
CA ILE A 253 17.43 -12.20 -0.85
C ILE A 253 18.91 -12.56 -0.67
N GLU A 254 19.28 -13.84 -0.77
CA GLU A 254 20.68 -14.26 -0.72
C GLU A 254 21.48 -13.73 -1.92
N ALA A 255 20.89 -13.75 -3.13
CA ALA A 255 21.53 -13.19 -4.32
C ALA A 255 21.73 -11.67 -4.20
N LEU A 256 20.77 -10.94 -3.63
CA LEU A 256 20.92 -9.51 -3.33
C LEU A 256 22.08 -9.27 -2.35
N LYS A 257 22.14 -10.02 -1.25
CA LYS A 257 23.22 -9.92 -0.26
C LYS A 257 24.59 -10.21 -0.88
N SER A 258 24.68 -11.24 -1.73
CA SER A 258 25.92 -11.61 -2.40
C SER A 258 26.37 -10.58 -3.44
N THR A 259 25.42 -9.89 -4.08
CA THR A 259 25.69 -8.90 -5.13
C THR A 259 26.08 -7.55 -4.54
N PHE A 260 25.36 -7.08 -3.53
CA PHE A 260 25.53 -5.77 -2.90
C PHE A 260 26.09 -5.92 -1.48
N GLN A 261 27.32 -6.44 -1.38
CA GLN A 261 27.91 -6.87 -0.11
C GLN A 261 28.14 -5.72 0.88
N GLN A 262 28.35 -4.50 0.38
CA GLN A 262 28.59 -3.30 1.18
C GLN A 262 27.29 -2.55 1.51
N ALA A 263 26.15 -2.97 0.95
CA ALA A 263 24.90 -2.24 1.10
C ALA A 263 24.24 -2.50 2.45
N LYS A 264 23.64 -1.44 2.99
CA LYS A 264 22.57 -1.57 3.98
C LYS A 264 21.27 -1.91 3.25
N PHE A 265 20.54 -2.85 3.81
CA PHE A 265 19.26 -3.28 3.26
C PHE A 265 18.11 -2.61 4.01
N SER A 266 17.13 -2.16 3.25
CA SER A 266 15.89 -1.58 3.74
C SER A 266 14.70 -2.24 3.05
N THR A 267 13.60 -2.47 3.77
CA THR A 267 12.35 -2.97 3.18
C THR A 267 11.26 -1.90 3.19
N ALA A 268 10.41 -1.96 2.18
CA ALA A 268 9.26 -1.10 1.94
C ALA A 268 8.07 -1.96 1.48
N TYR A 269 7.74 -2.99 2.26
CA TYR A 269 6.62 -3.90 1.99
C TYR A 269 5.27 -3.29 2.39
N ASP A 270 4.19 -3.88 1.87
CA ASP A 270 2.81 -3.53 2.18
C ASP A 270 2.53 -3.56 3.70
N HIS A 271 1.62 -2.68 4.14
CA HIS A 271 1.21 -2.58 5.53
C HIS A 271 0.10 -3.58 5.85
N ASP A 272 0.42 -4.85 5.72
CA ASP A 272 -0.44 -5.96 6.09
C ASP A 272 0.36 -7.06 6.82
N LEU A 273 -0.32 -8.15 7.18
CA LEU A 273 0.32 -9.27 7.85
C LEU A 273 1.34 -9.98 6.93
N ALA A 274 1.11 -10.02 5.62
CA ALA A 274 2.04 -10.64 4.68
C ALA A 274 3.34 -9.84 4.59
N GLY A 275 3.27 -8.50 4.47
CA GLY A 275 4.42 -7.62 4.50
C GLY A 275 5.20 -7.69 5.82
N LYS A 276 4.50 -7.81 6.96
CA LYS A 276 5.14 -8.08 8.26
C LYS A 276 5.90 -9.41 8.26
N VAL A 277 5.32 -10.48 7.71
CA VAL A 277 6.00 -11.78 7.55
C VAL A 277 7.16 -11.70 6.56
N PHE A 278 7.06 -10.90 5.51
CA PHE A 278 8.15 -10.68 4.55
C PHE A 278 9.34 -9.96 5.19
N ASN A 279 9.11 -9.03 6.12
CA ASN A 279 10.18 -8.44 6.93
C ASN A 279 10.93 -9.50 7.76
N ILE A 280 10.20 -10.39 8.44
CA ILE A 280 10.80 -11.52 9.19
C ILE A 280 11.66 -12.38 8.28
N LYS A 281 11.10 -12.80 7.14
CA LYS A 281 11.79 -13.68 6.19
C LYS A 281 13.05 -13.03 5.61
N THR A 282 12.93 -11.79 5.16
CA THR A 282 14.04 -11.03 4.60
C THR A 282 15.15 -10.82 5.62
N ALA A 283 14.81 -10.47 6.87
CA ALA A 283 15.79 -10.33 7.94
C ALA A 283 16.55 -11.63 8.23
N ALA A 284 15.84 -12.76 8.35
CA ALA A 284 16.47 -14.05 8.59
C ALA A 284 17.39 -14.46 7.44
N TRP A 285 16.95 -14.34 6.18
CA TRP A 285 17.76 -14.70 5.02
C TRP A 285 18.96 -13.78 4.83
N LEU A 286 18.84 -12.48 5.12
CA LEU A 286 20.00 -11.56 5.14
C LEU A 286 21.02 -11.94 6.22
N GLU A 287 20.61 -12.61 7.30
CA GLU A 287 21.52 -13.15 8.31
C GLU A 287 21.96 -14.60 8.03
N GLY A 288 21.57 -15.18 6.90
CA GLY A 288 21.91 -16.57 6.54
C GLY A 288 21.17 -17.62 7.38
N LYS A 289 20.03 -17.26 7.99
CA LYS A 289 19.22 -18.14 8.84
C LYS A 289 18.09 -18.79 8.04
N GLU A 290 17.80 -20.04 8.34
CA GLU A 290 16.61 -20.72 7.83
C GLU A 290 15.37 -20.23 8.58
N VAL A 291 14.29 -19.99 7.84
CA VAL A 291 13.03 -19.53 8.42
C VAL A 291 11.83 -20.11 7.71
N ALA A 292 10.85 -20.53 8.49
CA ALA A 292 9.53 -20.93 8.03
C ALA A 292 8.46 -20.31 8.93
N VAL A 293 7.41 -19.77 8.33
CA VAL A 293 6.29 -19.16 9.05
C VAL A 293 5.02 -19.95 8.80
N ARG A 294 4.34 -20.32 9.89
CA ARG A 294 3.02 -20.94 9.87
C ARG A 294 1.99 -19.97 10.44
N GLN A 295 0.98 -19.68 9.65
CA GLN A 295 -0.14 -18.81 9.96
C GLN A 295 -1.44 -19.60 9.75
N LYS A 296 -2.10 -19.97 10.84
CA LYS A 296 -3.44 -20.56 10.81
C LYS A 296 -4.48 -19.46 10.93
N LYS A 297 -5.59 -19.57 10.18
CA LYS A 297 -6.64 -18.53 10.14
C LYS A 297 -7.26 -18.28 11.52
N GLU A 298 -7.58 -19.35 12.23
CA GLU A 298 -8.21 -19.35 13.57
C GLU A 298 -7.23 -18.95 14.69
N ASP A 299 -5.93 -19.16 14.49
CA ASP A 299 -4.91 -18.95 15.53
C ASP A 299 -4.58 -17.47 15.66
N PRO A 300 -4.69 -16.85 16.86
CA PRO A 300 -4.28 -15.46 17.06
C PRO A 300 -2.77 -15.25 16.93
N GLU A 301 -1.96 -16.31 16.94
CA GLU A 301 -0.51 -16.24 16.80
C GLU A 301 -0.03 -16.76 15.45
N ILE A 302 1.10 -16.21 14.99
CA ILE A 302 1.93 -16.85 13.97
C ILE A 302 3.03 -17.65 14.65
N GLN A 303 3.36 -18.81 14.08
CA GLN A 303 4.53 -19.60 14.47
C GLN A 303 5.68 -19.29 13.52
N VAL A 304 6.80 -18.84 14.03
CA VAL A 304 8.04 -18.60 13.28
C VAL A 304 9.08 -19.62 13.72
N ASN A 305 9.43 -20.55 12.85
CA ASN A 305 10.54 -21.47 13.05
C ASN A 305 11.78 -20.85 12.43
N LEU A 306 12.74 -20.46 13.26
CA LEU A 306 14.02 -19.87 12.86
C LEU A 306 15.13 -20.83 13.28
N ASN A 307 15.78 -21.47 12.30
CA ASN A 307 16.65 -22.63 12.53
C ASN A 307 15.95 -23.67 13.44
N GLU A 308 16.50 -23.95 14.61
CA GLU A 308 15.96 -24.90 15.59
C GLU A 308 15.02 -24.27 16.62
N GLN A 309 14.86 -22.93 16.59
CA GLN A 309 14.05 -22.21 17.57
C GLN A 309 12.66 -21.90 17.01
N THR A 310 11.65 -21.95 17.88
CA THR A 310 10.27 -21.59 17.53
C THR A 310 9.81 -20.40 18.36
N PHE A 311 9.29 -19.39 17.67
CA PHE A 311 8.70 -18.21 18.26
C PHE A 311 7.20 -18.18 17.96
N ARG A 312 6.40 -17.78 18.94
CA ARG A 312 4.97 -17.49 18.75
C ARG A 312 4.75 -16.00 18.97
N ILE A 313 4.07 -15.38 18.01
CA ILE A 313 3.89 -13.92 18.00
C ILE A 313 2.45 -13.62 17.63
N ASN A 314 1.79 -12.78 18.42
CA ASN A 314 0.43 -12.34 18.14
C ASN A 314 0.35 -11.62 16.77
N LYS A 315 -0.51 -12.13 15.87
CA LYS A 315 -0.66 -11.59 14.51
C LYS A 315 -1.28 -10.20 14.47
N TYR A 316 -1.98 -9.80 15.54
CA TYR A 316 -2.62 -8.49 15.71
C TYR A 316 -1.68 -7.44 16.31
N ASP A 317 -0.46 -7.82 16.70
CA ASP A 317 0.54 -6.87 17.18
C ASP A 317 0.88 -5.86 16.07
N PRO A 318 0.63 -4.54 16.25
CA PRO A 318 1.01 -3.52 15.28
C PRO A 318 2.54 -3.48 15.08
N SER A 319 3.31 -3.89 16.08
CA SER A 319 4.79 -3.94 16.09
C SER A 319 5.35 -5.35 15.92
N LEU A 320 4.59 -6.29 15.35
CA LEU A 320 4.92 -7.71 15.21
C LEU A 320 6.40 -7.98 14.84
N PHE A 321 6.93 -7.26 13.84
CA PHE A 321 8.31 -7.45 13.43
C PHE A 321 9.33 -6.97 14.48
N ASN A 322 9.05 -5.90 15.21
CA ASN A 322 9.89 -5.47 16.32
C ASN A 322 9.80 -6.45 17.51
N SER A 323 8.63 -7.03 17.76
CA SER A 323 8.47 -8.11 18.75
C SER A 323 9.29 -9.33 18.36
N PHE A 324 9.29 -9.73 17.09
CA PHE A 324 10.18 -10.77 16.56
C PHE A 324 11.67 -10.42 16.73
N ARG A 325 12.08 -9.20 16.36
CA ARG A 325 13.47 -8.73 16.51
C ARG A 325 13.95 -8.83 17.94
N LYS A 326 13.13 -8.36 18.89
CA LYS A 326 13.46 -8.37 20.31
C LYS A 326 13.60 -9.79 20.87
N SER A 327 12.75 -10.72 20.44
CA SER A 327 12.78 -12.10 20.96
C SER A 327 13.84 -12.98 20.29
N SER A 328 14.10 -12.78 18.99
CA SER A 328 15.02 -13.62 18.21
C SER A 328 16.43 -13.06 18.07
N GLY A 329 16.62 -11.76 18.29
CA GLY A 329 17.87 -11.04 17.98
C GLY A 329 18.14 -10.84 16.49
N VAL A 330 17.21 -11.24 15.60
CA VAL A 330 17.34 -11.15 14.13
C VAL A 330 16.75 -9.86 13.59
N GLY A 331 17.44 -9.26 12.61
CA GLY A 331 16.94 -8.15 11.82
C GLY A 331 17.28 -6.78 12.38
N ASN A 332 18.23 -6.69 13.32
CA ASN A 332 18.69 -5.42 13.90
C ASN A 332 19.37 -4.49 12.88
N SER A 333 19.97 -5.06 11.83
CA SER A 333 20.62 -4.31 10.74
C SER A 333 19.65 -3.91 9.62
N LEU A 334 18.47 -4.51 9.55
CA LEU A 334 17.46 -4.21 8.52
C LEU A 334 16.74 -2.90 8.89
N THR A 335 16.58 -1.96 7.97
CA THR A 335 15.63 -0.84 8.19
C THR A 335 14.30 -1.16 7.53
N THR A 336 13.19 -0.80 8.17
CA THR A 336 11.84 -1.05 7.62
C THR A 336 11.07 0.24 7.52
N TYR A 337 10.59 0.54 6.32
CA TYR A 337 9.67 1.64 6.05
C TYR A 337 8.25 1.06 5.95
N THR A 338 7.27 1.76 6.51
CA THR A 338 5.89 1.28 6.56
C THR A 338 4.94 2.38 6.06
N PRO A 339 4.10 2.10 5.06
CA PRO A 339 3.13 3.10 4.59
C PRO A 339 2.07 3.42 5.67
N HIS A 340 1.35 4.52 5.49
CA HIS A 340 0.20 4.87 6.30
C HIS A 340 -1.00 4.00 5.96
N THR A 341 -1.24 3.79 4.68
CA THR A 341 -2.33 2.96 4.14
C THR A 341 -1.81 1.59 3.75
N LYS A 342 -2.45 0.91 2.79
CA LYS A 342 -2.12 -0.47 2.40
C LYS A 342 -0.71 -0.58 1.81
N ASP A 343 -0.32 0.36 0.95
CA ASP A 343 0.93 0.36 0.20
C ASP A 343 1.43 1.80 -0.07
N PHE A 344 2.70 1.95 -0.48
CA PHE A 344 3.29 3.27 -0.73
C PHE A 344 2.66 3.98 -1.93
N ASN A 345 2.11 3.24 -2.90
CA ASN A 345 1.42 3.86 -4.02
C ASN A 345 0.10 4.52 -3.60
N GLU A 346 -0.64 3.93 -2.67
CA GLU A 346 -1.84 4.53 -2.12
C GLU A 346 -1.52 5.78 -1.28
N ASP A 347 -0.46 5.75 -0.46
CA ASP A 347 0.05 6.93 0.25
C ASP A 347 0.36 8.08 -0.73
N LEU A 348 1.07 7.78 -1.82
CA LEU A 348 1.39 8.74 -2.87
C LEU A 348 0.13 9.32 -3.52
N GLN A 349 -0.82 8.46 -3.92
CA GLN A 349 -2.08 8.88 -4.54
C GLN A 349 -2.90 9.81 -3.62
N LYS A 350 -2.84 9.57 -2.30
CA LYS A 350 -3.50 10.39 -1.30
C LYS A 350 -2.69 11.64 -0.92
N GLY A 351 -1.42 11.73 -1.31
CA GLY A 351 -0.51 12.83 -0.94
C GLY A 351 -0.14 12.81 0.55
N LEU A 352 -0.04 11.63 1.16
CA LEU A 352 0.30 11.49 2.56
C LEU A 352 1.80 11.63 2.78
N MET A 353 2.17 12.41 3.79
CA MET A 353 3.55 12.52 4.23
C MET A 353 4.05 11.20 4.82
N PRO A 354 5.32 10.81 4.58
CA PRO A 354 5.92 9.64 5.21
C PRO A 354 6.00 9.73 6.73
N ARG A 355 5.92 8.57 7.41
CA ARG A 355 6.00 8.45 8.87
C ARG A 355 7.27 9.05 9.45
N GLU A 356 8.39 8.88 8.76
CA GLU A 356 9.74 9.31 9.18
C GLU A 356 9.95 10.82 9.02
N ARG A 357 8.97 11.53 8.44
CA ARG A 357 8.95 12.99 8.36
C ARG A 357 8.05 13.61 9.43
N ILE A 358 7.25 12.84 10.16
CA ILE A 358 6.37 13.40 11.19
C ILE A 358 7.23 13.83 12.41
N PRO A 359 7.13 15.10 12.86
CA PRO A 359 7.98 15.66 13.91
C PRO A 359 7.52 15.23 15.33
N TYR A 360 7.49 13.92 15.59
CA TYR A 360 6.96 13.37 16.86
C TYR A 360 7.66 13.92 18.11
N VAL A 361 8.94 14.31 18.01
CA VAL A 361 9.69 14.92 19.12
C VAL A 361 9.10 16.29 19.47
N GLN A 362 8.88 17.14 18.47
CA GLN A 362 8.28 18.46 18.62
C GLN A 362 6.83 18.35 19.07
N MET A 363 6.08 17.38 18.54
CA MET A 363 4.70 17.09 18.98
C MET A 363 4.65 16.73 20.47
N LYS A 364 5.58 15.90 20.94
CA LYS A 364 5.66 15.52 22.35
C LYS A 364 5.94 16.72 23.26
N SER A 365 6.72 17.70 22.79
CA SER A 365 7.02 18.94 23.56
C SER A 365 5.78 19.81 23.83
N ILE A 366 4.70 19.62 23.06
CA ILE A 366 3.41 20.28 23.26
C ILE A 366 2.33 19.30 23.77
N GLY A 367 2.74 18.14 24.29
CA GLY A 367 1.84 17.16 24.90
C GLY A 367 1.07 16.28 23.91
N ILE A 368 1.46 16.25 22.63
CA ILE A 368 0.84 15.39 21.62
C ILE A 368 1.72 14.17 21.37
N THR A 369 1.16 12.98 21.58
CA THR A 369 1.82 11.70 21.35
C THR A 369 1.49 11.12 19.98
N LYS A 370 2.25 10.11 19.56
CA LYS A 370 1.93 9.32 18.37
C LYS A 370 0.57 8.62 18.49
N ALA A 371 0.22 8.14 19.69
CA ALA A 371 -1.06 7.48 19.94
C ALA A 371 -2.24 8.44 19.72
N ASP A 372 -2.08 9.72 20.04
CA ASP A 372 -3.13 10.72 19.79
C ASP A 372 -3.41 10.88 18.30
N ILE A 373 -2.36 10.95 17.47
CA ILE A 373 -2.50 10.99 16.00
C ILE A 373 -3.06 9.68 15.45
N ASP A 374 -2.61 8.54 15.99
CA ASP A 374 -3.09 7.22 15.59
C ASP A 374 -4.52 6.93 16.09
N SER A 375 -5.09 7.78 16.94
CA SER A 375 -6.48 7.69 17.41
C SER A 375 -7.46 8.52 16.56
N LEU A 376 -6.95 9.50 15.80
CA LEU A 376 -7.76 10.31 14.88
C LEU A 376 -8.51 9.42 13.90
N ASN A 377 -9.74 9.81 13.55
CA ASN A 377 -10.46 9.10 12.49
C ASN A 377 -9.71 9.23 11.15
N GLN A 378 -10.03 8.35 10.19
CA GLN A 378 -9.28 8.27 8.94
C GLN A 378 -9.24 9.61 8.18
N VAL A 379 -10.38 10.32 8.12
CA VAL A 379 -10.49 11.58 7.37
C VAL A 379 -9.63 12.67 8.00
N GLU A 380 -9.67 12.81 9.32
CA GLU A 380 -8.88 13.78 10.08
C GLU A 380 -7.39 13.47 10.00
N ARG A 381 -7.01 12.20 10.14
CA ARG A 381 -5.62 11.77 10.07
C ARG A 381 -5.02 12.02 8.70
N GLU A 382 -5.73 11.63 7.63
CA GLU A 382 -5.28 11.89 6.27
C GLU A 382 -5.16 13.39 5.99
N ALA A 383 -6.07 14.22 6.50
CA ALA A 383 -5.98 15.67 6.37
C ALA A 383 -4.78 16.24 7.12
N PHE A 384 -4.54 15.80 8.36
CA PHE A 384 -3.39 16.21 9.16
C PHE A 384 -2.05 15.85 8.47
N LEU A 385 -1.94 14.64 7.94
CA LEU A 385 -0.76 14.18 7.20
C LEU A 385 -0.53 14.93 5.87
N LYS A 386 -1.55 15.63 5.35
CA LYS A 386 -1.46 16.55 4.21
C LYS A 386 -1.15 18.00 4.63
N GLY A 387 -0.86 18.24 5.92
CA GLY A 387 -0.58 19.56 6.47
C GLY A 387 -1.81 20.37 6.85
N LYS A 388 -3.02 19.78 6.87
CA LYS A 388 -4.22 20.46 7.39
C LYS A 388 -4.22 20.45 8.92
N SER A 389 -5.09 21.27 9.51
CA SER A 389 -5.24 21.34 10.96
C SER A 389 -5.92 20.08 11.50
N SER A 390 -5.46 19.60 12.66
CA SER A 390 -6.10 18.56 13.45
C SER A 390 -7.45 19.03 14.00
N PRO A 391 -8.25 18.13 14.61
CA PRO A 391 -9.27 18.51 15.58
C PRO A 391 -8.67 19.29 16.75
N VAL A 392 -9.52 19.90 17.58
CA VAL A 392 -9.07 20.53 18.83
C VAL A 392 -8.55 19.44 19.76
N MET A 393 -7.32 19.62 20.23
CA MET A 393 -6.63 18.71 21.15
C MET A 393 -6.24 19.48 22.42
N ARG A 394 -6.06 18.75 23.53
CA ARG A 394 -5.44 19.30 24.72
C ARG A 394 -3.93 19.40 24.47
N LEU A 395 -3.38 20.59 24.69
CA LEU A 395 -1.96 20.88 24.55
C LEU A 395 -1.37 21.12 25.92
N THR A 396 -0.18 20.58 26.16
CA THR A 396 0.54 20.72 27.43
C THR A 396 1.98 21.11 27.13
N ILE A 397 2.43 22.24 27.68
CA ILE A 397 3.79 22.75 27.50
C ILE A 397 4.42 22.89 28.88
N GLU A 398 5.58 22.26 29.07
CA GLU A 398 6.39 22.45 30.26
C GLU A 398 7.49 23.47 29.97
N LYS A 399 7.53 24.55 30.75
CA LYS A 399 8.57 25.56 30.65
C LYS A 399 8.99 26.00 32.05
N GLU A 400 10.29 25.91 32.34
CA GLU A 400 10.88 26.35 33.61
C GLU A 400 10.20 25.70 34.85
N GLY A 401 9.78 24.44 34.72
CA GLY A 401 9.09 23.70 35.79
C GLY A 401 7.60 24.04 35.95
N ILE A 402 7.06 24.94 35.14
CA ILE A 402 5.64 25.29 35.11
C ILE A 402 4.96 24.58 33.93
N THR A 403 3.88 23.86 34.22
CA THR A 403 3.05 23.21 33.21
C THR A 403 1.91 24.14 32.78
N PHE A 404 1.92 24.56 31.52
CA PHE A 404 0.83 25.27 30.88
C PHE A 404 -0.06 24.28 30.13
N SER A 405 -1.36 24.33 30.33
CA SER A 405 -2.31 23.51 29.58
C SER A 405 -3.38 24.36 28.90
N GLY A 406 -3.72 24.02 27.68
CA GLY A 406 -4.74 24.71 26.89
C GLY A 406 -5.34 23.80 25.83
N HIS A 407 -6.22 24.37 25.01
CA HIS A 407 -6.81 23.69 23.87
C HIS A 407 -6.38 24.39 22.59
N GLY A 408 -6.15 23.61 21.54
CA GLY A 408 -5.78 24.13 20.23
C GLY A 408 -5.79 23.06 19.16
N LYS A 409 -5.77 23.48 17.90
CA LYS A 409 -5.47 22.61 16.77
C LYS A 409 -3.98 22.63 16.46
N VAL A 410 -3.50 21.65 15.72
CA VAL A 410 -2.13 21.61 15.23
C VAL A 410 -2.09 21.28 13.75
N SER A 411 -1.12 21.82 13.03
CA SER A 411 -0.86 21.48 11.62
C SER A 411 0.62 21.24 11.38
N LEU A 412 0.94 20.47 10.34
CA LEU A 412 2.31 20.22 9.92
C LEU A 412 2.72 21.22 8.85
N TYR A 413 3.94 21.75 8.93
CA TYR A 413 4.52 22.60 7.89
C TYR A 413 5.99 22.31 7.66
N GLU A 414 6.43 22.46 6.41
CA GLU A 414 7.83 22.27 6.03
C GLU A 414 8.60 23.59 6.22
N LYS A 415 9.69 23.54 6.98
CA LYS A 415 10.65 24.64 7.11
C LYS A 415 11.40 24.85 5.80
N PRO A 416 12.04 26.02 5.58
CA PRO A 416 12.91 26.26 4.42
C PRO A 416 14.03 25.23 4.24
N CYS A 417 14.47 24.57 5.31
CA CYS A 417 15.47 23.50 5.28
C CYS A 417 14.92 22.12 4.87
N GLY A 418 13.61 21.99 4.62
CA GLY A 418 12.94 20.72 4.28
C GLY A 418 12.54 19.86 5.48
N GLU A 419 12.95 20.24 6.70
CA GLU A 419 12.50 19.61 7.93
C GLU A 419 11.03 19.96 8.21
N MET A 420 10.26 18.99 8.68
CA MET A 420 8.89 19.21 9.10
C MET A 420 8.83 19.71 10.54
N ASP A 421 7.87 20.58 10.82
CA ASP A 421 7.57 21.05 12.17
C ASP A 421 6.07 21.14 12.40
N ILE A 422 5.69 21.45 13.63
CA ILE A 422 4.32 21.61 14.08
C ILE A 422 3.98 23.08 14.32
N LYS A 423 2.83 23.50 13.83
CA LYS A 423 2.25 24.81 14.10
C LYS A 423 1.06 24.65 15.04
N VAL A 424 1.03 25.44 16.10
CA VAL A 424 -0.07 25.49 17.08
C VAL A 424 -1.07 26.57 16.70
N HIS A 425 -2.35 26.21 16.79
CA HIS A 425 -3.52 27.06 16.55
C HIS A 425 -4.34 27.13 17.84
N PRO A 426 -4.02 28.06 18.76
CA PRO A 426 -4.66 28.12 20.07
C PRO A 426 -6.13 28.53 19.95
N VAL A 427 -6.96 28.03 20.86
CA VAL A 427 -8.35 28.50 21.01
C VAL A 427 -8.33 29.88 21.65
N LYS A 428 -8.74 30.91 20.89
CA LYS A 428 -8.85 32.30 21.35
C LYS A 428 -10.22 32.58 21.98
N LEU A 429 -10.30 33.62 22.81
CA LEU A 429 -11.56 34.07 23.42
C LEU A 429 -12.59 34.58 22.40
N GLY A 430 -12.13 35.09 21.25
CA GLY A 430 -13.00 35.58 20.19
C GLY A 430 -12.22 35.90 18.92
N VAL A 431 -12.96 36.15 17.84
CA VAL A 431 -12.40 36.55 16.54
C VAL A 431 -12.06 38.03 16.56
N GLU A 432 -10.85 38.38 16.14
CA GLU A 432 -10.34 39.76 16.05
C GLU A 432 -10.42 40.27 14.60
N ASN A 433 -10.77 41.56 14.40
CA ASN A 433 -10.80 42.20 13.08
C ASN A 433 -9.44 42.79 12.69
N ASN A 434 -8.43 41.94 12.53
CA ASN A 434 -7.07 42.38 12.19
C ASN A 434 -6.87 42.66 10.68
N TYR A 435 -7.94 42.60 9.88
CA TYR A 435 -7.90 42.74 8.41
C TYR A 435 -8.71 43.94 7.90
N SER A 436 -9.09 44.87 8.80
CA SER A 436 -9.86 46.07 8.45
C SER A 436 -11.14 45.77 7.66
N LEU A 437 -11.83 44.68 8.02
CA LEU A 437 -13.08 44.28 7.40
C LEU A 437 -14.20 45.26 7.76
N SER A 438 -15.17 45.45 6.86
CA SER A 438 -16.40 46.18 7.18
C SER A 438 -17.20 45.46 8.28
N GLU A 439 -18.11 46.15 8.96
CA GLU A 439 -18.94 45.54 10.01
C GLU A 439 -19.73 44.33 9.50
N GLN A 440 -20.31 44.45 8.30
CA GLN A 440 -21.05 43.35 7.67
C GLN A 440 -20.15 42.15 7.39
N GLN A 441 -18.98 42.38 6.79
CA GLN A 441 -18.01 41.31 6.54
C GLN A 441 -17.56 40.69 7.86
N PHE A 442 -17.21 41.49 8.87
CA PHE A 442 -16.76 40.95 10.15
C PHE A 442 -17.84 40.13 10.86
N LYS A 443 -19.12 40.49 10.73
CA LYS A 443 -20.24 39.68 11.22
C LYS A 443 -20.30 38.32 10.52
N GLN A 444 -20.25 38.31 9.19
CA GLN A 444 -20.20 37.07 8.39
C GLN A 444 -19.00 36.19 8.79
N LEU A 445 -17.85 36.82 9.07
CA LEU A 445 -16.63 36.11 9.47
C LEU A 445 -16.84 35.38 10.79
N LYS A 446 -17.46 36.05 11.79
CA LYS A 446 -17.80 35.45 13.09
C LYS A 446 -18.79 34.31 12.96
N GLU A 447 -19.70 34.39 12.00
CA GLU A 447 -20.64 33.32 11.66
C GLU A 447 -19.97 32.16 10.89
N GLY A 448 -18.65 32.22 10.65
CA GLY A 448 -17.83 31.20 10.01
C GLY A 448 -17.98 31.15 8.50
N GLU A 449 -18.56 32.19 7.89
CA GLU A 449 -18.66 32.30 6.44
C GLU A 449 -17.30 32.66 5.82
N ILE A 450 -17.10 32.23 4.57
CA ILE A 450 -15.95 32.65 3.78
C ILE A 450 -16.20 34.04 3.20
N ILE A 451 -15.18 34.89 3.24
CA ILE A 451 -15.23 36.27 2.79
C ILE A 451 -14.14 36.52 1.77
N SER A 452 -14.50 37.19 0.67
CA SER A 452 -13.54 37.74 -0.28
C SER A 452 -13.14 39.16 0.15
N HIS A 453 -11.85 39.39 0.32
CA HIS A 453 -11.29 40.68 0.74
C HIS A 453 -10.11 41.04 -0.16
N GLN A 454 -10.02 42.31 -0.53
CA GLN A 454 -8.92 42.85 -1.31
C GLN A 454 -8.00 43.67 -0.41
N ALA A 455 -6.70 43.36 -0.43
CA ALA A 455 -5.71 44.12 0.30
C ALA A 455 -4.59 44.56 -0.64
N ASN A 456 -4.15 45.81 -0.49
CA ASN A 456 -3.00 46.34 -1.23
C ASN A 456 -1.70 45.93 -0.51
N LYS A 457 -0.85 45.17 -1.19
CA LYS A 457 0.45 44.73 -0.66
C LYS A 457 1.54 45.13 -1.64
N ASN A 458 2.42 46.05 -1.23
CA ASN A 458 3.52 46.57 -2.04
C ASN A 458 3.08 47.18 -3.39
N GLY A 459 1.92 47.84 -3.43
CA GLY A 459 1.38 48.46 -4.64
C GLY A 459 0.55 47.54 -5.54
N PHE A 460 0.46 46.24 -5.20
CA PHE A 460 -0.37 45.27 -5.92
C PHE A 460 -1.61 44.92 -5.11
N VAL A 461 -2.79 44.99 -5.75
CA VAL A 461 -4.04 44.51 -5.18
C VAL A 461 -4.03 42.99 -5.20
N LYS A 462 -4.08 42.38 -4.01
CA LYS A 462 -4.21 40.93 -3.85
C LYS A 462 -5.60 40.58 -3.32
N HIS A 463 -6.14 39.48 -3.82
CA HIS A 463 -7.43 38.95 -3.40
C HIS A 463 -7.21 37.82 -2.41
N PHE A 464 -7.86 37.91 -1.25
CA PHE A 464 -7.79 36.94 -0.19
C PHE A 464 -9.18 36.37 0.10
N LEU A 465 -9.23 35.07 0.39
CA LEU A 465 -10.37 34.47 1.07
C LEU A 465 -10.05 34.35 2.56
N LEU A 466 -10.98 34.73 3.41
CA LEU A 466 -10.87 34.64 4.87
C LEU A 466 -12.02 33.82 5.44
N GLN A 467 -11.77 33.03 6.48
CA GLN A 467 -12.80 32.30 7.21
C GLN A 467 -12.37 32.12 8.67
N ALA A 468 -13.27 32.39 9.63
CA ALA A 468 -13.00 32.06 11.02
C ALA A 468 -13.25 30.59 11.30
N ASP A 469 -12.30 29.95 11.98
CA ASP A 469 -12.49 28.64 12.56
C ASP A 469 -13.28 28.76 13.85
N LYS A 470 -14.56 28.36 13.85
CA LYS A 470 -15.44 28.44 15.03
C LYS A 470 -14.93 27.70 16.25
N GLN A 471 -14.03 26.73 16.07
CA GLN A 471 -13.48 25.96 17.20
C GLN A 471 -12.30 26.66 17.86
N THR A 472 -11.54 27.48 17.11
CA THR A 472 -10.33 28.15 17.62
C THR A 472 -10.44 29.67 17.67
N ASN A 473 -11.49 30.25 17.06
CA ASN A 473 -11.63 31.68 16.78
C ASN A 473 -10.46 32.29 15.99
N GLU A 474 -9.62 31.47 15.34
CA GLU A 474 -8.56 31.92 14.45
C GLU A 474 -9.12 32.19 13.05
N VAL A 475 -8.72 33.30 12.43
CA VAL A 475 -9.04 33.60 11.05
C VAL A 475 -7.99 32.96 10.13
N LYS A 476 -8.41 31.97 9.34
CA LYS A 476 -7.61 31.44 8.24
C LYS A 476 -7.77 32.33 7.02
N TYR A 477 -6.70 32.48 6.25
CA TYR A 477 -6.73 33.22 5.00
C TYR A 477 -5.88 32.55 3.92
N VAL A 478 -6.24 32.76 2.66
CA VAL A 478 -5.48 32.29 1.49
C VAL A 478 -5.54 33.33 0.39
N ASP A 479 -4.40 33.58 -0.26
CA ASP A 479 -4.35 34.39 -1.49
C ASP A 479 -4.90 33.55 -2.64
N VAL A 480 -5.92 34.07 -3.32
CA VAL A 480 -6.69 33.39 -4.36
C VAL A 480 -5.78 32.93 -5.52
N SER A 481 -4.68 33.64 -5.78
CA SER A 481 -3.73 33.29 -6.84
C SER A 481 -2.99 31.96 -6.59
N PHE A 482 -2.87 31.52 -5.33
CA PHE A 482 -2.26 30.24 -4.97
C PHE A 482 -3.28 29.09 -4.85
N LEU A 483 -4.58 29.38 -5.00
CA LEU A 483 -5.62 28.39 -4.79
C LEU A 483 -5.75 27.46 -6.01
N LYS A 484 -5.39 26.18 -5.82
CA LYS A 484 -5.53 25.14 -6.84
C LYS A 484 -6.82 24.37 -6.64
N LEU A 485 -7.79 24.57 -7.53
CA LEU A 485 -9.05 23.81 -7.55
C LEU A 485 -8.87 22.49 -8.30
N PRO A 486 -9.52 21.40 -7.84
CA PRO A 486 -9.55 20.15 -8.61
C PRO A 486 -10.36 20.32 -9.90
N GLU A 487 -10.01 19.57 -10.94
CA GLU A 487 -10.81 19.53 -12.19
C GLU A 487 -12.16 18.82 -12.00
N ARG A 488 -12.25 17.92 -11.02
CA ARG A 488 -13.46 17.13 -10.75
C ARG A 488 -13.75 17.01 -9.27
N ILE A 489 -15.02 17.08 -8.92
CA ILE A 489 -15.52 16.80 -7.56
C ILE A 489 -16.63 15.77 -7.67
N GLN A 490 -16.46 14.63 -6.99
CA GLN A 490 -17.45 13.52 -7.00
C GLN A 490 -17.91 13.09 -8.41
N GLY A 491 -16.99 13.11 -9.39
CA GLY A 491 -17.28 12.74 -10.78
C GLY A 491 -17.81 13.87 -11.65
N TYR A 492 -18.30 14.96 -11.06
CA TYR A 492 -18.67 16.20 -11.78
C TYR A 492 -17.41 16.96 -12.22
N VAL A 493 -17.40 17.48 -13.44
CA VAL A 493 -16.29 18.27 -14.01
C VAL A 493 -16.60 19.74 -13.81
N LEU A 494 -15.73 20.46 -13.11
CA LEU A 494 -15.92 21.88 -12.84
C LEU A 494 -15.61 22.71 -14.08
N GLU A 495 -16.55 23.53 -14.51
CA GLU A 495 -16.35 24.53 -15.55
C GLU A 495 -15.48 25.70 -15.05
N GLU A 496 -14.81 26.40 -15.96
CA GLU A 496 -13.98 27.56 -15.59
C GLU A 496 -14.79 28.68 -14.91
N LYS A 497 -16.04 28.90 -15.32
CA LYS A 497 -16.94 29.86 -14.66
C LYS A 497 -17.21 29.48 -13.20
N GLU A 498 -17.41 28.20 -12.93
CA GLU A 498 -17.67 27.67 -11.59
C GLU A 498 -16.44 27.76 -10.71
N LYS A 499 -15.25 27.48 -11.27
CA LYS A 499 -13.97 27.71 -10.59
C LYS A 499 -13.81 29.16 -10.17
N GLU A 500 -14.19 30.11 -11.02
CA GLU A 500 -14.15 31.54 -10.70
C GLU A 500 -15.18 31.93 -9.62
N LEU A 501 -16.37 31.32 -9.60
CA LEU A 501 -17.35 31.51 -8.51
C LEU A 501 -16.80 31.00 -7.17
N LEU A 502 -16.21 29.80 -7.16
CA LEU A 502 -15.58 29.24 -5.96
C LEU A 502 -14.44 30.13 -5.45
N LYS A 503 -13.58 30.65 -6.34
CA LYS A 503 -12.50 31.59 -5.99
C LYS A 503 -13.01 32.92 -5.41
N LYS A 504 -14.26 33.29 -5.70
CA LYS A 504 -14.94 34.45 -5.09
C LYS A 504 -15.63 34.11 -3.76
N GLY A 505 -15.50 32.88 -3.28
CA GLY A 505 -16.15 32.39 -2.06
C GLY A 505 -17.62 32.01 -2.25
N GLN A 506 -18.11 31.96 -3.49
CA GLN A 506 -19.50 31.68 -3.80
C GLN A 506 -19.76 30.17 -3.89
N ARG A 507 -21.04 29.79 -3.77
CA ARG A 507 -21.48 28.40 -3.87
C ARG A 507 -21.74 28.04 -5.33
N VAL A 508 -21.40 26.82 -5.72
CA VAL A 508 -21.69 26.23 -7.02
C VAL A 508 -22.65 25.07 -6.81
N GLU A 509 -23.73 25.03 -7.58
CA GLU A 509 -24.71 23.95 -7.52
C GLU A 509 -24.56 23.04 -8.73
N PHE A 510 -24.65 21.74 -8.50
CA PHE A 510 -24.43 20.73 -9.53
C PHE A 510 -25.23 19.46 -9.21
N GLN A 511 -25.42 18.60 -10.21
CA GLN A 511 -25.95 17.26 -10.00
C GLN A 511 -24.81 16.25 -10.02
N ASN A 512 -24.75 15.40 -8.99
CA ASN A 512 -23.76 14.33 -8.96
C ASN A 512 -24.10 13.22 -9.97
N SER A 513 -23.21 12.23 -10.12
CA SER A 513 -23.40 11.12 -11.05
C SER A 513 -24.60 10.21 -10.74
N LYS A 514 -25.29 10.42 -9.62
CA LYS A 514 -26.51 9.71 -9.22
C LYS A 514 -27.79 10.56 -9.42
N GLY A 515 -27.67 11.77 -9.98
CA GLY A 515 -28.78 12.69 -10.22
C GLY A 515 -29.21 13.50 -8.98
N GLU A 516 -28.45 13.44 -7.89
CA GLU A 516 -28.76 14.21 -6.67
C GLU A 516 -28.23 15.64 -6.81
N SER A 517 -29.08 16.64 -6.57
CA SER A 517 -28.67 18.03 -6.49
C SER A 517 -27.82 18.26 -5.24
N GLN A 518 -26.63 18.79 -5.44
CA GLN A 518 -25.69 19.12 -4.40
C GLN A 518 -25.12 20.51 -4.64
N SER A 519 -24.51 21.04 -3.60
CA SER A 519 -23.81 22.31 -3.66
C SER A 519 -22.42 22.22 -3.07
N ILE A 520 -21.52 23.02 -3.63
CA ILE A 520 -20.09 23.07 -3.29
C ILE A 520 -19.74 24.50 -2.92
N LYS A 521 -19.08 24.67 -1.78
CA LYS A 521 -18.45 25.94 -1.39
C LYS A 521 -17.04 25.66 -0.89
N LEU A 522 -16.12 26.60 -1.11
CA LEU A 522 -14.81 26.54 -0.46
C LEU A 522 -14.96 26.66 1.05
N ASP A 523 -14.16 25.88 1.77
CA ASP A 523 -14.09 25.90 3.22
C ASP A 523 -12.64 25.73 3.65
N LEU A 524 -12.05 26.81 4.16
CA LEU A 524 -10.65 26.88 4.57
C LEU A 524 -10.37 26.05 5.83
N ILE A 525 -11.42 25.63 6.55
CA ILE A 525 -11.34 24.88 7.82
C ILE A 525 -11.59 23.39 7.58
N ALA A 526 -12.48 23.05 6.64
CA ALA A 526 -12.86 21.67 6.37
C ALA A 526 -11.65 20.80 5.94
N PRO A 527 -11.58 19.52 6.37
CA PRO A 527 -10.49 18.61 6.01
C PRO A 527 -10.25 18.48 4.50
N LYS A 528 -11.33 18.55 3.70
CA LYS A 528 -11.28 18.47 2.23
C LYS A 528 -11.05 19.83 1.55
N GLY A 529 -10.99 20.93 2.31
CA GLY A 529 -10.90 22.30 1.79
C GLY A 529 -12.20 22.81 1.12
N ILE A 530 -13.25 22.00 1.16
CA ILE A 530 -14.50 22.19 0.45
C ILE A 530 -15.62 21.61 1.31
N LEU A 531 -16.73 22.33 1.37
CA LEU A 531 -17.98 21.88 1.96
C LEU A 531 -18.92 21.42 0.83
N VAL A 532 -19.41 20.19 0.92
CA VAL A 532 -20.44 19.66 0.01
C VAL A 532 -21.72 19.43 0.80
N GLN A 533 -22.83 20.02 0.37
CA GLN A 533 -24.14 19.89 1.01
C GLN A 533 -25.16 19.37 0.01
N GLN A 534 -26.03 18.45 0.43
CA GLN A 534 -27.20 18.11 -0.36
C GLN A 534 -28.17 19.28 -0.36
N THR A 535 -28.62 19.68 -1.54
CA THR A 535 -29.73 20.62 -1.67
C THR A 535 -31.01 19.82 -1.67
N SER A 536 -31.66 19.73 -0.51
CA SER A 536 -33.08 19.41 -0.43
C SER A 536 -33.84 20.46 -1.23
N GLY A 537 -34.80 20.07 -2.06
CA GLY A 537 -35.60 20.98 -2.91
C GLY A 537 -36.57 21.88 -2.13
N ALA A 538 -36.10 22.57 -1.09
CA ALA A 538 -36.87 23.46 -0.25
C ALA A 538 -36.07 24.73 0.03
N ASP A 539 -35.83 25.53 -1.00
CA ASP A 539 -35.47 26.96 -0.90
C ASP A 539 -35.75 27.70 -2.22
N GLN A 540 -36.88 27.38 -2.88
CA GLN A 540 -37.41 28.18 -4.00
C GLN A 540 -38.40 29.26 -3.54
N ASN A 541 -38.57 29.51 -2.23
CA ASN A 541 -39.59 30.44 -1.73
C ASN A 541 -39.07 31.75 -1.10
N GLU A 542 -37.78 32.06 -1.12
CA GLU A 542 -37.28 33.38 -0.65
C GLU A 542 -36.92 34.38 -1.74
N ILE A 543 -37.01 34.04 -3.03
CA ILE A 543 -36.76 35.00 -4.14
C ILE A 543 -38.06 35.58 -4.73
N SER A 544 -39.23 35.10 -4.28
CA SER A 544 -40.54 35.54 -4.80
C SER A 544 -41.24 36.65 -3.98
N ARG A 545 -40.60 37.21 -2.94
CA ARG A 545 -41.21 38.24 -2.07
C ARG A 545 -40.53 39.62 -2.07
N SER A 546 -39.47 39.84 -2.87
CA SER A 546 -38.84 41.17 -2.99
C SER A 546 -39.18 41.94 -4.26
N ASN A 547 -39.99 41.40 -5.18
CA ASN A 547 -40.35 42.06 -6.46
C ASN A 547 -41.85 42.42 -6.59
N ALA A 548 -42.61 42.42 -5.49
CA ALA A 548 -44.01 42.82 -5.49
C ALA A 548 -44.27 43.98 -4.52
N SER A 549 -43.51 45.07 -4.67
CA SER A 549 -43.83 46.35 -4.03
C SER A 549 -43.26 47.53 -4.82
N TYR A 550 -43.42 47.53 -6.14
CA TYR A 550 -43.28 48.71 -6.99
C TYR A 550 -44.23 48.52 -8.17
N LEU A 551 -45.53 48.78 -7.93
CA LEU A 551 -46.55 49.14 -8.91
C LEU A 551 -47.89 49.24 -8.17
N SER A 552 -48.07 50.32 -7.40
CA SER A 552 -49.40 50.83 -7.05
C SER A 552 -49.31 52.32 -6.69
N ARG A 553 -49.88 53.12 -7.59
CA ARG A 553 -50.12 54.58 -7.58
C ARG A 553 -48.96 55.49 -7.92
#